data_AF-A0A6G8PZ98-F1
#
_entry.id   AF-A0A6G8PZ98-F1
#
_cell.length_a   1.000
_cell.length_b   1.000
_cell.length_c   1.000
_cell.angle_alpha   90.00
_cell.angle_beta   90.00
_cell.angle_gamma   90.00
#
_symmetry.space_group_name_H-M   'P 1'
#
loop_
_entity.id
_entity.type
_entity.pdbx_description
1 polymer ?
#
loop_
_entity_poly.entity_id
_entity_poly.type
_entity_poly.pdbx_seq_one_letter_code
_entity_poly.pdbx_strand_id
1 'polypeptide(L)'
;MGRLGLGLKMRPLPFIPAISEISGADAREIPGLEAVVSYWTQGAFSSEEWYEEVTDAWGTAGLVMKRGDEVMGFAVYGPHAYLPRADLYPVGPLGSDAALLAYLEGDPRARRHLLVRVARDLKTRGFGGVEAIGSDLGLSRHIPTRFLLENGWEPLRRGFRLGLPYTLARADFGNTVEIGERARGLMGRVKLPVLGGAPSPVTLSPQGPGGARMSPSRRSSGASSGRDDRRLDDGGTPGA
;
A
#
# COMPACT_ATOMS: atom_id res chain seq x y z
N MET A 1 25.77 53.13 -6.40
CA MET A 1 26.48 51.84 -6.53
C MET A 1 25.69 50.80 -5.74
N GLY A 2 25.14 49.80 -6.42
CA GLY A 2 24.30 48.77 -5.80
C GLY A 2 24.97 47.40 -5.72
N ARG A 3 24.17 46.44 -5.24
CA ARG A 3 24.34 44.97 -5.19
C ARG A 3 25.20 44.46 -4.02
N LEU A 4 24.84 43.39 -3.29
CA LEU A 4 23.75 42.42 -3.40
C LEU A 4 23.56 41.79 -2.01
N GLY A 5 22.38 41.93 -1.40
CA GLY A 5 22.01 41.12 -0.24
C GLY A 5 21.69 39.71 -0.71
N LEU A 6 22.56 38.75 -0.42
CA LEU A 6 22.29 37.31 -0.55
C LEU A 6 21.24 36.91 0.49
N GLY A 7 19.99 37.20 0.19
CA GLY A 7 18.86 36.61 0.88
C GLY A 7 18.81 35.12 0.56
N LEU A 8 19.41 34.30 1.41
CA LEU A 8 19.11 32.87 1.52
C LEU A 8 17.61 32.76 1.79
N LYS A 9 16.83 32.58 0.73
CA LYS A 9 15.43 32.16 0.83
C LYS A 9 15.43 30.74 1.37
N MET A 10 15.44 30.60 2.70
CA MET A 10 15.11 29.34 3.34
C MET A 10 13.67 29.00 2.95
N ARG A 11 13.51 28.01 2.05
CA ARG A 11 12.21 27.40 1.84
C ARG A 11 11.82 26.76 3.18
N PRO A 12 10.65 27.08 3.76
CA PRO A 12 10.18 26.38 4.93
C PRO A 12 10.11 24.90 4.58
N LEU A 13 10.88 24.07 5.29
CA LEU A 13 10.76 22.62 5.12
C LEU A 13 9.30 22.26 5.38
N PRO A 14 8.67 21.42 4.55
CA PRO A 14 7.32 20.95 4.84
C PRO A 14 7.34 20.29 6.22
N PHE A 15 6.53 20.83 7.14
CA PHE A 15 6.39 20.30 8.49
C PHE A 15 5.80 18.87 8.49
N ILE A 16 5.10 18.54 7.40
CA ILE A 16 4.44 17.25 7.20
C ILE A 16 5.43 16.30 6.53
N PRO A 17 5.75 15.15 7.16
CA PRO A 17 6.54 14.12 6.51
C PRO A 17 5.88 13.64 5.22
N ALA A 18 6.66 13.54 4.15
CA ALA A 18 6.23 13.02 2.86
C ALA A 18 6.78 11.60 2.67
N ILE A 19 5.98 10.74 2.05
CA ILE A 19 6.44 9.43 1.59
C ILE A 19 6.57 9.47 0.07
N SER A 20 7.76 9.16 -0.42
CA SER A 20 8.06 9.06 -1.85
C SER A 20 8.71 7.71 -2.16
N GLU A 21 8.77 7.38 -3.44
CA GLU A 21 9.49 6.23 -3.95
C GLU A 21 11.00 6.46 -3.82
N ILE A 22 11.77 5.38 -3.67
CA ILE A 22 13.23 5.43 -3.68
C ILE A 22 13.70 5.23 -5.12
N SER A 23 14.40 6.22 -5.67
CA SER A 23 15.12 6.08 -6.94
C SER A 23 16.54 5.54 -6.71
N GLY A 24 17.19 5.03 -7.76
CA GLY A 24 18.60 4.62 -7.70
C GLY A 24 19.52 5.74 -7.19
N ALA A 25 19.36 6.95 -7.73
CA ALA A 25 20.14 8.11 -7.33
C ALA A 25 19.92 8.49 -5.84
N ASP A 26 18.68 8.44 -5.35
CA ASP A 26 18.37 8.75 -3.95
C ASP A 26 18.85 7.66 -2.99
N ALA A 27 19.01 6.42 -3.46
CA ALA A 27 19.29 5.27 -2.60
C ALA A 27 20.62 5.42 -1.84
N ARG A 28 21.63 6.00 -2.49
CA ARG A 28 22.96 6.25 -1.88
C ARG A 28 22.91 7.27 -0.74
N GLU A 29 21.93 8.15 -0.74
CA GLU A 29 21.79 9.21 0.26
C GLU A 29 21.02 8.76 1.50
N ILE A 30 20.31 7.63 1.44
CA ILE A 30 19.49 7.13 2.55
C ILE A 30 20.36 6.36 3.54
N PRO A 31 20.53 6.85 4.78
CA PRO A 31 21.42 6.21 5.75
C PRO A 31 21.00 4.77 6.06
N GLY A 32 21.96 3.84 5.95
CA GLY A 32 21.76 2.42 6.27
C GLY A 32 21.09 1.59 5.17
N LEU A 33 20.57 2.21 4.11
CA LEU A 33 19.88 1.50 3.01
C LEU A 33 20.82 0.55 2.26
N GLU A 34 22.03 1.00 1.94
CA GLU A 34 23.09 0.18 1.31
C GLU A 34 23.30 -1.14 2.04
N ALA A 35 23.45 -1.07 3.36
CA ALA A 35 23.70 -2.25 4.18
C ALA A 35 22.45 -3.15 4.32
N VAL A 36 21.25 -2.64 4.06
CA VAL A 36 20.01 -3.44 3.98
C VAL A 36 19.94 -4.14 2.63
N VAL A 37 20.14 -3.41 1.53
CA VAL A 37 20.13 -3.99 0.17
C VAL A 37 21.20 -5.07 0.05
N SER A 38 22.45 -4.75 0.37
CA SER A 38 23.56 -5.71 0.40
C SER A 38 23.23 -6.94 1.27
N TYR A 39 22.57 -6.73 2.42
CA TYR A 39 22.11 -7.82 3.26
C TYR A 39 20.99 -8.64 2.63
N TRP A 40 20.10 -8.15 1.78
CA TRP A 40 19.07 -9.02 1.18
C TRP A 40 19.48 -9.60 -0.18
N THR A 41 20.41 -8.95 -0.87
CA THR A 41 20.98 -9.38 -2.15
C THR A 41 22.20 -10.28 -2.02
N GLN A 42 22.67 -10.56 -0.81
CA GLN A 42 23.94 -11.29 -0.59
C GLN A 42 25.16 -10.55 -1.14
N GLY A 43 25.10 -9.22 -1.17
CA GLY A 43 26.17 -8.36 -1.67
C GLY A 43 26.29 -8.35 -3.19
N ALA A 44 25.31 -8.90 -3.92
CA ALA A 44 25.32 -8.95 -5.38
C ALA A 44 25.08 -7.58 -6.04
N PHE A 45 24.47 -6.65 -5.30
CA PHE A 45 24.14 -5.31 -5.79
C PHE A 45 24.45 -4.26 -4.72
N SER A 46 24.91 -3.09 -5.17
CA SER A 46 24.74 -1.86 -4.38
C SER A 46 23.27 -1.44 -4.32
N SER A 47 22.93 -0.52 -3.42
CA SER A 47 21.56 0.02 -3.34
C SER A 47 21.12 0.70 -4.62
N GLU A 48 21.97 1.53 -5.24
CA GLU A 48 21.65 2.19 -6.51
C GLU A 48 21.32 1.18 -7.61
N GLU A 49 22.25 0.25 -7.88
CA GLU A 49 22.08 -0.75 -8.94
C GLU A 49 20.84 -1.61 -8.73
N TRP A 50 20.58 -2.01 -7.48
CA TRP A 50 19.39 -2.81 -7.16
C TRP A 50 18.10 -2.05 -7.42
N TYR A 51 18.02 -0.77 -7.02
CA TYR A 51 16.81 0.03 -7.24
C TYR A 51 16.59 0.35 -8.72
N GLU A 52 17.64 0.62 -9.49
CA GLU A 52 17.54 0.80 -10.95
C GLU A 52 17.01 -0.47 -11.62
N GLU A 53 17.69 -1.60 -11.39
CA GLU A 53 17.34 -2.89 -11.99
C GLU A 53 15.91 -3.33 -11.63
N VAL A 54 15.55 -3.30 -10.34
CA VAL A 54 14.22 -3.77 -9.90
C VAL A 54 13.13 -2.80 -10.35
N THR A 55 13.39 -1.49 -10.37
CA THR A 55 12.39 -0.52 -10.84
C THR A 55 12.10 -0.71 -12.32
N ASP A 56 13.13 -0.95 -13.13
CA ASP A 56 12.96 -1.21 -14.56
C ASP A 56 12.22 -2.53 -14.83
N ALA A 57 12.50 -3.58 -14.07
CA ALA A 57 11.91 -4.90 -14.28
C ALA A 57 10.53 -5.08 -13.63
N TRP A 58 10.27 -4.43 -12.50
CA TRP A 58 9.13 -4.72 -11.61
C TRP A 58 8.36 -3.47 -11.15
N GLY A 59 8.93 -2.28 -11.30
CA GLY A 59 8.42 -1.03 -10.74
C GLY A 59 8.87 -0.81 -9.30
N THR A 60 8.25 0.16 -8.63
CA THR A 60 8.65 0.66 -7.30
C THR A 60 8.96 -0.45 -6.29
N ALA A 61 10.19 -0.46 -5.78
CA ALA A 61 10.72 -1.46 -4.84
C ALA A 61 11.08 -0.90 -3.45
N GLY A 62 10.70 0.35 -3.18
CA GLY A 62 10.99 0.98 -1.90
C GLY A 62 10.33 2.33 -1.74
N LEU A 63 10.14 2.69 -0.48
CA LEU A 63 9.56 3.96 -0.08
C LEU A 63 10.43 4.60 0.99
N VAL A 64 10.61 5.91 0.93
CA VAL A 64 11.30 6.69 1.94
C VAL A 64 10.34 7.74 2.51
N MET A 65 10.35 7.88 3.83
CA MET A 65 9.62 8.93 4.53
C MET A 65 10.62 10.02 4.91
N LYS A 66 10.45 11.23 4.38
CA LYS A 66 11.33 12.37 4.66
C LYS A 66 10.55 13.54 5.26
N ARG A 67 11.21 14.34 6.12
CA ARG A 67 10.74 15.64 6.59
C ARG A 67 11.76 16.70 6.18
N GLY A 68 11.51 17.38 5.07
CA GLY A 68 12.57 18.11 4.39
C GLY A 68 13.62 17.12 3.87
N ASP A 69 14.89 17.35 4.21
CA ASP A 69 16.01 16.47 3.84
C ASP A 69 16.25 15.36 4.89
N GLU A 70 15.54 15.39 6.02
CA GLU A 70 15.71 14.42 7.10
C GLU A 70 14.96 13.11 6.77
N VAL A 71 15.69 11.99 6.69
CA VAL A 71 15.10 10.66 6.54
C VAL A 71 14.52 10.19 7.87
N MET A 72 13.21 9.95 7.91
CA MET A 72 12.48 9.47 9.09
C MET A 72 12.32 7.94 9.11
N GLY A 73 12.46 7.29 7.97
CA GLY A 73 12.36 5.84 7.80
C GLY A 73 12.26 5.45 6.33
N PHE A 74 12.39 4.16 6.06
CA PHE A 74 12.24 3.61 4.71
C PHE A 74 11.74 2.17 4.73
N ALA A 75 11.20 1.72 3.60
CA ALA A 75 10.77 0.35 3.36
C ALA A 75 11.51 -0.18 2.14
N VAL A 76 11.99 -1.43 2.22
CA VAL A 76 12.56 -2.18 1.09
C VAL A 76 11.67 -3.38 0.84
N TYR A 77 11.12 -3.48 -0.37
CA TYR A 77 10.22 -4.57 -0.74
C TYR A 77 10.34 -4.90 -2.22
N GLY A 78 10.07 -6.13 -2.60
CA GLY A 78 10.25 -6.53 -3.99
C GLY A 78 9.88 -7.97 -4.27
N PRO A 79 10.10 -8.40 -5.52
CA PRO A 79 9.96 -9.80 -5.90
C PRO A 79 11.05 -10.64 -5.22
N HIS A 80 10.69 -11.86 -4.82
CA HIS A 80 11.59 -12.79 -4.15
C HIS A 80 12.90 -13.03 -4.93
N ALA A 81 12.83 -13.10 -6.27
CA ALA A 81 13.99 -13.34 -7.14
C ALA A 81 15.12 -12.30 -6.99
N TYR A 82 14.80 -11.08 -6.55
CA TYR A 82 15.77 -10.00 -6.34
C TYR A 82 16.21 -9.87 -4.87
N LEU A 83 15.74 -10.77 -4.00
CA LEU A 83 16.04 -10.81 -2.57
C LEU A 83 16.47 -12.23 -2.15
N PRO A 84 17.52 -12.81 -2.78
CA PRO A 84 17.88 -14.23 -2.67
C PRO A 84 18.27 -14.68 -1.27
N ARG A 85 18.49 -13.77 -0.31
CA ARG A 85 18.71 -14.19 1.09
C ARG A 85 17.48 -14.89 1.68
N ALA A 86 16.28 -14.60 1.18
CA ALA A 86 15.05 -15.22 1.66
C ALA A 86 15.09 -16.75 1.58
N ASP A 87 15.75 -17.33 0.57
CA ASP A 87 15.94 -18.77 0.41
C ASP A 87 16.78 -19.43 1.53
N LEU A 88 17.56 -18.64 2.26
CA LEU A 88 18.37 -19.16 3.37
C LEU A 88 17.53 -19.43 4.63
N TYR A 89 16.26 -19.02 4.66
CA TYR A 89 15.38 -19.20 5.82
C TYR A 89 14.41 -20.37 5.56
N PRO A 90 14.33 -21.35 6.47
CA PRO A 90 13.44 -22.49 6.33
C PRO A 90 11.99 -22.14 6.73
N VAL A 91 11.42 -21.15 6.05
CA VAL A 91 10.05 -20.65 6.25
C VAL A 91 9.24 -20.66 4.95
N GLY A 92 9.86 -21.08 3.85
CA GLY A 92 9.23 -21.20 2.54
C GLY A 92 8.20 -22.34 2.43
N PRO A 93 7.54 -22.45 1.28
CA PRO A 93 7.69 -21.58 0.09
C PRO A 93 7.02 -20.21 0.27
N LEU A 94 7.63 -19.12 -0.22
CA LEU A 94 6.97 -17.81 -0.25
C LEU A 94 5.79 -17.81 -1.23
N GLY A 95 4.77 -17.01 -0.95
CA GLY A 95 3.59 -16.88 -1.81
C GLY A 95 3.95 -16.27 -3.16
N SER A 96 3.54 -16.91 -4.26
CA SER A 96 3.77 -16.40 -5.62
C SER A 96 2.94 -15.17 -5.97
N ASP A 97 1.90 -14.89 -5.19
CA ASP A 97 1.00 -13.75 -5.32
C ASP A 97 1.38 -12.57 -4.41
N ALA A 98 2.44 -12.70 -3.61
CA ALA A 98 2.86 -11.68 -2.65
C ALA A 98 4.24 -11.11 -2.99
N ALA A 99 4.41 -9.83 -2.70
CA ALA A 99 5.74 -9.24 -2.64
C ALA A 99 6.39 -9.52 -1.28
N LEU A 100 7.71 -9.60 -1.25
CA LEU A 100 8.49 -9.72 -0.02
C LEU A 100 8.84 -8.33 0.52
N LEU A 101 8.36 -8.00 1.71
CA LEU A 101 8.82 -6.87 2.51
C LEU A 101 10.08 -7.29 3.28
N ALA A 102 11.23 -6.91 2.74
CA ALA A 102 12.53 -7.27 3.28
C ALA A 102 12.88 -6.51 4.56
N TYR A 103 12.56 -5.21 4.62
CA TYR A 103 12.94 -4.38 5.77
C TYR A 103 12.07 -3.13 5.95
N LEU A 104 12.01 -2.66 7.21
CA LEU A 104 11.40 -1.40 7.61
C LEU A 104 12.28 -0.69 8.64
N GLU A 105 12.69 0.54 8.31
CA GLU A 105 13.44 1.43 9.18
C GLU A 105 12.54 2.57 9.69
N GLY A 106 12.89 3.11 10.86
CA GLY A 106 12.22 4.26 11.46
C GLY A 106 11.51 3.95 12.78
N ASP A 107 10.99 5.00 13.40
CA ASP A 107 10.23 4.87 14.64
C ASP A 107 8.91 4.06 14.43
N PRO A 108 8.23 3.63 15.51
CA PRO A 108 6.98 2.88 15.36
C PRO A 108 5.89 3.58 14.54
N ARG A 109 5.86 4.91 14.48
CA ARG A 109 4.87 5.67 13.70
C ARG A 109 5.24 5.71 12.22
N ALA A 110 6.50 5.98 11.90
CA ALA A 110 7.03 5.97 10.53
C ALA A 110 6.85 4.60 9.89
N ARG A 111 7.23 3.52 10.60
CA ARG A 111 7.06 2.14 10.11
C ARG A 111 5.59 1.80 9.82
N ARG A 112 4.64 2.23 10.65
CA ARG A 112 3.21 2.03 10.42
C ARG A 112 2.71 2.77 9.17
N HIS A 113 3.12 4.02 8.95
CA HIS A 113 2.74 4.74 7.74
C HIS A 113 3.34 4.13 6.48
N LEU A 114 4.61 3.71 6.54
CA LEU A 114 5.28 3.01 5.45
C LEU A 114 4.57 1.69 5.14
N LEU A 115 4.23 0.87 6.15
CA LEU A 115 3.44 -0.36 5.97
C LEU A 115 2.13 -0.12 5.22
N VAL A 116 1.36 0.89 5.64
CA VAL A 116 0.09 1.24 4.98
C VAL A 116 0.33 1.67 3.53
N ARG A 117 1.38 2.44 3.25
CA ARG A 117 1.70 2.90 1.89
C ARG A 117 2.18 1.75 1.00
N VAL A 118 3.01 0.83 1.51
CA VAL A 118 3.44 -0.41 0.82
C VAL A 118 2.22 -1.26 0.48
N ALA A 119 1.36 -1.53 1.46
CA ALA A 119 0.17 -2.35 1.25
C ALA A 119 -0.76 -1.74 0.17
N ARG A 120 -0.97 -0.41 0.21
CA ARG A 120 -1.76 0.29 -0.80
C ARG A 120 -1.13 0.22 -2.19
N ASP A 121 0.19 0.39 -2.29
CA ASP A 121 0.93 0.32 -3.54
C ASP A 121 0.75 -1.05 -4.21
N LEU A 122 1.09 -2.11 -3.47
CA LEU A 122 1.04 -3.48 -3.97
C LEU A 122 -0.38 -3.93 -4.27
N LYS A 123 -1.36 -3.54 -3.46
CA LYS A 123 -2.78 -3.82 -3.77
C LYS A 123 -3.22 -3.16 -5.07
N THR A 124 -2.78 -1.92 -5.33
CA THR A 124 -3.12 -1.21 -6.58
C THR A 124 -2.46 -1.86 -7.79
N ARG A 125 -1.29 -2.48 -7.60
CA ARG A 125 -0.54 -3.23 -8.61
C ARG A 125 -1.02 -4.68 -8.80
N GLY A 126 -2.05 -5.10 -8.06
CA GLY A 126 -2.71 -6.40 -8.26
C GLY A 126 -2.12 -7.59 -7.49
N PHE A 127 -1.23 -7.35 -6.51
CA PHE A 127 -0.74 -8.43 -5.64
C PHE A 127 -1.86 -8.98 -4.75
N GLY A 128 -1.74 -10.23 -4.29
CA GLY A 128 -2.65 -10.87 -3.35
C GLY A 128 -2.34 -10.56 -1.88
N GLY A 129 -1.08 -10.18 -1.58
CA GLY A 129 -0.66 -9.78 -0.24
C GLY A 129 0.80 -9.31 -0.18
N VAL A 130 1.29 -9.16 1.05
CA VAL A 130 2.70 -8.90 1.35
C VAL A 130 3.18 -9.91 2.37
N GLU A 131 4.36 -10.47 2.17
CA GLU A 131 5.01 -11.39 3.09
C GLU A 131 6.29 -10.78 3.66
N ALA A 132 6.66 -11.16 4.88
CA ALA A 132 7.87 -10.70 5.54
C ALA A 132 8.47 -11.84 6.37
N ILE A 133 9.78 -12.04 6.26
CA ILE A 133 10.52 -12.94 7.14
C ILE A 133 10.94 -12.12 8.36
N GLY A 134 10.18 -12.24 9.44
CA GLY A 134 10.43 -11.57 10.70
C GLY A 134 11.45 -12.31 11.57
N SER A 135 12.20 -11.55 12.37
CA SER A 135 13.04 -12.11 13.43
C SER A 135 12.28 -12.12 14.76
N ASP A 136 12.14 -13.28 15.39
CA ASP A 136 11.45 -13.39 16.67
C ASP A 136 12.27 -12.76 17.81
N LEU A 137 13.60 -12.68 17.65
CA LEU A 137 14.52 -12.03 18.59
C LEU A 137 14.79 -10.54 18.27
N GLY A 138 14.14 -9.98 17.24
CA GLY A 138 14.39 -8.58 16.82
C GLY A 138 15.81 -8.32 16.30
N LEU A 139 16.41 -9.28 15.59
CA LEU A 139 17.73 -9.13 14.99
C LEU A 139 17.76 -8.02 13.93
N SER A 140 18.93 -7.43 13.75
CA SER A 140 19.14 -6.42 12.72
C SER A 140 18.82 -6.97 11.32
N ARG A 141 18.48 -6.06 10.39
CA ARG A 141 18.11 -6.37 9.00
C ARG A 141 16.82 -7.20 8.82
N HIS A 142 16.08 -7.43 9.91
CA HIS A 142 14.74 -8.02 9.87
C HIS A 142 13.76 -7.09 10.55
N ILE A 143 12.50 -7.20 10.13
CA ILE A 143 11.41 -6.60 10.88
C ILE A 143 11.17 -7.49 12.11
N PRO A 144 11.04 -6.94 13.33
CA PRO A 144 10.71 -7.75 14.49
C PRO A 144 9.36 -8.46 14.28
N THR A 145 9.30 -9.78 14.46
CA THR A 145 8.05 -10.55 14.28
C THR A 145 6.92 -9.96 15.11
N ARG A 146 7.19 -9.60 16.37
CA ARG A 146 6.21 -8.94 17.25
C ARG A 146 5.60 -7.69 16.62
N PHE A 147 6.40 -6.85 15.96
CA PHE A 147 5.89 -5.63 15.33
C PHE A 147 4.93 -5.95 14.18
N LEU A 148 5.21 -6.98 13.37
CA LEU A 148 4.31 -7.41 12.30
C LEU A 148 2.95 -7.88 12.87
N LEU A 149 2.99 -8.75 13.88
CA LEU A 149 1.78 -9.30 14.52
C LEU A 149 0.93 -8.21 15.19
N GLU A 150 1.55 -7.27 15.90
CA GLU A 150 0.87 -6.11 16.51
C GLU A 150 0.24 -5.16 15.47
N ASN A 151 0.63 -5.29 14.20
CA ASN A 151 0.08 -4.53 13.07
C ASN A 151 -0.82 -5.38 12.17
N GLY A 152 -1.33 -6.51 12.67
CA GLY A 152 -2.36 -7.31 12.02
C GLY A 152 -1.84 -8.25 10.93
N TRP A 153 -0.53 -8.51 10.89
CA TRP A 153 0.01 -9.55 10.03
C TRP A 153 -0.22 -10.92 10.66
N GLU A 154 -0.55 -11.91 9.84
CA GLU A 154 -0.79 -13.28 10.26
C GLU A 154 0.52 -14.09 10.21
N PRO A 155 0.89 -14.81 11.28
CA PRO A 155 2.03 -15.71 11.23
C PRO A 155 1.65 -16.95 10.41
N LEU A 156 2.42 -17.25 9.36
CA LEU A 156 2.17 -18.41 8.51
C LEU A 156 3.00 -19.62 8.96
N ARG A 157 4.31 -19.43 9.06
CA ARG A 157 5.27 -20.52 9.32
C ARG A 157 6.45 -20.01 10.12
N ARG A 158 6.99 -20.89 10.96
CA ARG A 158 8.16 -20.62 11.78
C ARG A 158 9.30 -21.55 11.39
N GLY A 159 10.52 -21.04 11.39
CA GLY A 159 11.73 -21.77 11.06
C GLY A 159 12.91 -21.34 11.92
N PHE A 160 13.94 -22.19 11.98
CA PHE A 160 15.17 -21.90 12.70
C PHE A 160 16.34 -21.89 11.74
N ARG A 161 17.13 -20.82 11.76
CA ARG A 161 18.35 -20.70 10.97
C ARG A 161 19.51 -20.40 11.92
N LEU A 162 20.53 -21.26 11.92
CA LEU A 162 21.67 -21.17 12.84
C LEU A 162 21.23 -21.06 14.32
N GLY A 163 20.18 -21.81 14.70
CA GLY A 163 19.60 -21.78 16.04
C GLY A 163 18.74 -20.54 16.36
N LEU A 164 18.61 -19.59 15.43
CA LEU A 164 17.84 -18.36 15.62
C LEU A 164 16.43 -18.51 15.01
N PRO A 165 15.37 -18.13 15.75
CA PRO A 165 13.99 -18.27 15.30
C PRO A 165 13.52 -17.12 14.39
N TYR A 166 12.91 -17.50 13.26
CA TYR A 166 12.30 -16.60 12.29
C TYR A 166 10.87 -17.03 11.97
N THR A 167 10.02 -16.07 11.64
CA THR A 167 8.62 -16.29 11.31
C THR A 167 8.30 -15.62 9.98
N LEU A 168 7.79 -16.38 9.01
CA LEU A 168 7.12 -15.79 7.86
C LEU A 168 5.75 -15.30 8.31
N ALA A 169 5.50 -14.00 8.16
CA ALA A 169 4.21 -13.38 8.38
C ALA A 169 3.67 -12.81 7.07
N ARG A 170 2.34 -12.73 6.96
CA ARG A 170 1.64 -12.25 5.77
C ARG A 170 0.54 -11.25 6.10
N ALA A 171 0.36 -10.26 5.25
CA ALA A 171 -0.79 -9.39 5.22
C ALA A 171 -1.53 -9.60 3.89
N ASP A 172 -2.72 -10.21 3.94
CA ASP A 172 -3.55 -10.49 2.77
C ASP A 172 -4.41 -9.30 2.33
N PHE A 173 -4.51 -9.09 1.02
CA PHE A 173 -5.38 -8.06 0.44
C PHE A 173 -6.76 -8.61 0.04
N GLY A 174 -6.89 -9.92 -0.18
CA GLY A 174 -8.17 -10.57 -0.49
C GLY A 174 -9.21 -10.49 0.62
N ASN A 175 -8.77 -10.35 1.88
CA ASN A 175 -9.65 -10.24 3.04
C ASN A 175 -9.99 -8.78 3.42
N THR A 176 -9.73 -7.80 2.51
CA THR A 176 -9.91 -6.36 2.80
C THR A 176 -11.39 -5.91 2.71
N VAL A 177 -12.24 -6.47 3.57
CA VAL A 177 -13.36 -5.70 4.12
C VAL A 177 -13.02 -5.16 5.53
N GLU A 178 -12.00 -5.67 6.23
CA GLU A 178 -11.81 -5.35 7.65
C GLU A 178 -10.74 -4.32 8.04
N ILE A 179 -9.95 -3.75 7.13
CA ILE A 179 -8.95 -2.72 7.53
C ILE A 179 -9.61 -1.34 7.70
N GLY A 180 -10.71 -1.07 6.99
CA GLY A 180 -11.51 0.15 7.13
C GLY A 180 -12.57 0.10 8.24
N GLU A 181 -13.08 -1.09 8.56
CA GLU A 181 -14.15 -1.25 9.58
C GLU A 181 -13.61 -1.34 11.01
N ARG A 182 -12.41 -1.90 11.24
CA ARG A 182 -11.81 -1.90 12.58
C ARG A 182 -11.37 -0.51 13.05
N ALA A 183 -11.22 0.47 12.15
CA ALA A 183 -11.03 1.87 12.50
C ALA A 183 -12.34 2.59 12.93
N ARG A 184 -13.52 2.04 12.60
CA ARG A 184 -14.82 2.62 12.98
C ARG A 184 -15.23 2.30 14.42
N GLY A 185 -14.63 1.26 15.02
CA GLY A 185 -14.84 0.93 16.44
C GLY A 185 -14.24 1.93 17.43
N LEU A 186 -13.45 2.91 16.97
CA LEU A 186 -12.74 3.87 17.83
C LEU A 186 -13.20 5.33 17.69
N MET A 187 -14.31 5.59 16.98
CA MET A 187 -14.93 6.93 16.90
C MET A 187 -16.33 6.91 17.51
N GLY A 188 -16.42 6.41 18.74
CA GLY A 188 -17.56 6.63 19.63
C GLY A 188 -17.42 7.98 20.33
N ARG A 189 -18.26 8.93 19.92
CA ARG A 189 -18.58 10.21 20.60
C ARG A 189 -17.52 11.32 20.53
N VAL A 190 -17.61 12.12 19.47
CA VAL A 190 -17.45 13.58 19.60
C VAL A 190 -18.71 14.24 19.05
N LYS A 191 -19.56 14.76 19.95
CA LYS A 191 -20.62 15.70 19.59
C LYS A 191 -19.93 16.99 19.13
N LEU A 192 -20.02 17.33 17.84
CA LEU A 192 -19.67 18.67 17.39
C LEU A 192 -20.76 19.66 17.83
N PRO A 193 -20.40 20.85 18.34
CA PRO A 193 -21.35 21.91 18.59
C PRO A 193 -21.77 22.56 17.26
N VAL A 194 -23.07 22.83 17.13
CA VAL A 194 -23.64 23.57 16.00
C VAL A 194 -23.21 25.04 16.12
N LEU A 195 -22.35 25.49 15.19
CA LEU A 195 -22.14 26.90 14.91
C LEU A 195 -23.12 27.31 13.80
N GLY A 196 -24.19 27.97 14.21
CA GLY A 196 -25.17 28.56 13.30
C GLY A 196 -24.71 29.92 12.78
N GLY A 197 -25.09 30.21 11.53
CA GLY A 197 -25.26 31.57 11.03
C GLY A 197 -24.62 31.86 9.68
N ALA A 198 -25.41 31.83 8.60
CA ALA A 198 -25.63 32.93 7.65
C ALA A 198 -26.39 32.45 6.38
N PRO A 199 -27.14 33.33 5.70
CA PRO A 199 -28.38 32.98 4.99
C PRO A 199 -28.20 32.66 3.50
N SER A 200 -29.13 31.87 2.96
CA SER A 200 -29.22 31.50 1.54
C SER A 200 -29.70 32.68 0.66
N PRO A 201 -29.20 32.79 -0.59
CA PRO A 201 -29.60 33.84 -1.50
C PRO A 201 -31.01 33.60 -2.07
N VAL A 202 -31.78 34.69 -2.11
CA VAL A 202 -33.15 34.79 -2.61
C VAL A 202 -33.16 34.57 -4.13
N THR A 203 -33.93 33.60 -4.61
CA THR A 203 -34.22 33.44 -6.05
C THR A 203 -35.57 34.06 -6.35
N LEU A 204 -35.58 35.16 -7.12
CA LEU A 204 -36.78 35.77 -7.68
C LEU A 204 -37.26 34.94 -8.89
N SER A 205 -38.47 34.39 -8.82
CA SER A 205 -39.19 33.86 -9.98
C SER A 205 -40.38 34.77 -10.31
N PRO A 206 -40.65 35.09 -11.58
CA PRO A 206 -41.81 35.88 -11.96
C PRO A 206 -42.93 35.00 -12.59
N GLN A 207 -44.16 35.53 -12.47
CA GLN A 207 -45.37 35.28 -13.29
C GLN A 207 -46.33 34.13 -12.90
N GLY A 208 -47.53 34.53 -12.46
CA GLY A 208 -48.70 34.70 -13.35
C GLY A 208 -49.58 33.46 -13.65
N PRO A 209 -50.90 33.49 -13.35
CA PRO A 209 -51.74 32.28 -13.33
C PRO A 209 -52.61 32.08 -14.59
N GLY A 210 -53.05 30.84 -14.81
CA GLY A 210 -54.33 30.57 -15.49
C GLY A 210 -54.40 29.31 -16.34
N GLY A 211 -55.29 28.38 -15.96
CA GLY A 211 -56.20 27.77 -16.93
C GLY A 211 -56.04 26.30 -17.30
N ALA A 212 -56.99 25.49 -16.79
CA ALA A 212 -57.71 24.41 -17.48
C ALA A 212 -57.03 23.05 -17.81
N ARG A 213 -57.32 22.07 -16.94
CA ARG A 213 -58.17 20.87 -17.17
C ARG A 213 -58.07 20.14 -18.52
N MET A 214 -57.75 18.83 -18.47
CA MET A 214 -58.54 17.66 -18.96
C MET A 214 -57.66 16.39 -19.07
N SER A 215 -57.96 15.35 -18.28
CA SER A 215 -57.73 13.93 -18.64
C SER A 215 -58.87 13.49 -19.60
N PRO A 216 -58.86 12.33 -20.32
CA PRO A 216 -58.46 10.97 -19.89
C PRO A 216 -57.66 10.21 -21.00
N SER A 217 -57.21 8.96 -20.94
CA SER A 217 -57.79 7.69 -20.48
C SER A 217 -56.77 6.56 -20.73
N ARG A 218 -56.83 5.49 -19.90
CA ARG A 218 -56.73 4.04 -20.19
C ARG A 218 -55.81 3.57 -21.35
N ARG A 219 -55.02 2.48 -21.26
CA ARG A 219 -55.21 1.16 -20.64
C ARG A 219 -53.96 0.31 -20.97
N SER A 220 -53.58 -0.61 -20.07
CA SER A 220 -53.13 -2.02 -20.28
C SER A 220 -52.03 -2.34 -21.33
N SER A 221 -51.11 -3.29 -21.23
CA SER A 221 -50.81 -4.43 -20.32
C SER A 221 -49.79 -5.32 -21.07
N GLY A 222 -49.01 -6.12 -20.33
CA GLY A 222 -48.36 -7.36 -20.82
C GLY A 222 -46.92 -7.15 -21.32
N ALA A 223 -45.85 -7.67 -20.71
CA ALA A 223 -45.50 -8.99 -20.15
C ALA A 223 -45.01 -10.02 -21.18
N SER A 224 -43.85 -10.62 -20.84
CA SER A 224 -43.29 -11.91 -21.32
C SER A 224 -42.81 -11.94 -22.78
N SER A 225 -41.86 -12.76 -23.23
CA SER A 225 -40.86 -13.70 -22.69
C SER A 225 -40.23 -14.38 -23.92
N GLY A 226 -39.00 -14.89 -23.81
CA GLY A 226 -38.38 -15.82 -24.76
C GLY A 226 -36.86 -15.67 -24.65
N ARG A 227 -36.06 -16.61 -24.12
CA ARG A 227 -36.00 -18.08 -24.25
C ARG A 227 -35.81 -18.54 -25.69
N ASP A 228 -34.56 -18.83 -26.04
CA ASP A 228 -34.09 -20.03 -26.75
C ASP A 228 -32.55 -19.99 -26.63
N ASP A 229 -31.83 -20.90 -25.97
CA ASP A 229 -31.82 -22.37 -25.99
C ASP A 229 -31.25 -22.94 -27.29
N ARG A 230 -29.99 -23.41 -27.21
CA ARG A 230 -29.38 -24.61 -27.83
C ARG A 230 -27.84 -24.45 -27.80
N ARG A 231 -27.08 -25.32 -27.11
CA ARG A 231 -26.71 -26.72 -27.46
C ARG A 231 -26.01 -26.76 -28.82
N LEU A 232 -24.94 -27.51 -29.07
CA LEU A 232 -24.03 -28.45 -28.41
C LEU A 232 -22.89 -28.59 -29.45
N ASP A 233 -21.68 -29.00 -29.07
CA ASP A 233 -21.10 -30.23 -29.62
C ASP A 233 -19.74 -30.55 -29.01
N ASP A 234 -19.63 -31.84 -28.71
CA ASP A 234 -18.53 -32.58 -28.13
C ASP A 234 -17.40 -32.87 -29.14
N GLY A 235 -16.22 -33.20 -28.60
CA GLY A 235 -15.48 -34.35 -29.12
C GLY A 235 -13.96 -34.20 -29.24
N GLY A 236 -13.23 -35.06 -28.53
CA GLY A 236 -11.99 -35.66 -29.08
C GLY A 236 -10.73 -35.56 -28.21
N THR A 237 -10.42 -36.65 -27.50
CA THR A 237 -9.24 -36.96 -26.68
C THR A 237 -7.95 -37.22 -27.51
N PRO A 238 -6.75 -37.50 -26.90
CA PRO A 238 -5.44 -37.08 -27.41
C PRO A 238 -4.59 -38.25 -27.96
N GLY A 239 -3.42 -37.92 -28.52
CA GLY A 239 -2.44 -38.91 -29.01
C GLY A 239 -1.01 -38.64 -28.54
N ALA A 240 -0.46 -39.67 -27.90
CA ALA A 240 0.95 -40.12 -27.76
C ALA A 240 2.06 -39.12 -27.38
#